data_AF-A0A3L8DH50-F1
#
_entry.id   AF-A0A3L8DH50-F1
#
_cell.length_a   1.000
_cell.length_b   1.000
_cell.length_c   1.000
_cell.angle_alpha   90.00
_cell.angle_beta   90.00
_cell.angle_gamma   90.00
#
_symmetry.space_group_name_H-M   'P 1'
#
loop_
_entity.id
_entity.type
_entity.pdbx_description
1 polymer ?
#
loop_
_entity_poly.entity_id
_entity_poly.type
_entity_poly.pdbx_seq_one_letter_code
_entity_poly.pdbx_strand_id
1 'polypeptide(L)'
;MQIHLNVKILYLRYLRNNSLVIGIRKAILTVSHTTNRLVVPPRLSTSAIMSSDLDIVKCFEFVKEITLQAGEIFKCKFYADKNITVKTVNWDLVTDVDVKIEKVFIDALSQEFPDHRIIAEEMMGTKQEMPELTDAPTWFLDPIDGTVNFVHTFLHACISVGLTVCKEPVLGIIYNPVTSELYSAIKGKGAFLNGKPICTSKVTALEKAMLVFETTLLKFYTKDRDIYDSRLNTLINNTQAIRSIGSAAMSLAYLARGAVDCVQIDDLKAWDILAGIVIVCEAGGAVLDTKGGPYNIMKPNTVAASNKPLAEELSKLIVDTDLKTRRKRLKRTCKAKDDSC
;
A
#
# COMPACT_ATOMS: atom_id res chain seq x y z
N MET A 1 19.74 32.52 9.52
CA MET A 1 20.12 33.86 9.02
C MET A 1 18.88 34.46 8.36
N GLN A 2 18.18 35.39 9.02
CA GLN A 2 17.10 36.13 8.38
C GLN A 2 17.68 37.45 7.88
N ILE A 3 17.53 37.70 6.58
CA ILE A 3 17.89 38.98 5.96
C ILE A 3 16.59 39.75 5.79
N HIS A 4 16.44 40.87 6.50
CA HIS A 4 15.36 41.82 6.24
C HIS A 4 15.86 42.90 5.29
N LEU A 5 15.24 42.98 4.10
CA LEU A 5 15.50 44.04 3.13
C LEU A 5 14.45 45.14 3.30
N ASN A 6 14.81 46.27 3.91
CA ASN A 6 13.95 47.45 3.97
C ASN A 6 14.31 48.41 2.84
N VAL A 7 13.46 48.51 1.82
CA VAL A 7 13.65 49.42 0.68
C VAL A 7 12.65 50.58 0.78
N LYS A 8 13.15 51.82 0.89
CA LYS A 8 12.33 53.04 0.73
C LYS A 8 12.29 53.43 -0.75
N ILE A 9 11.12 53.32 -1.38
CA ILE A 9 10.88 53.78 -2.76
C ILE A 9 10.64 55.30 -2.74
N LEU A 10 11.33 56.05 -3.60
CA LEU A 10 11.21 57.51 -3.65
C LEU A 10 10.08 57.98 -4.60
N TYR A 11 9.92 57.36 -5.77
CA TYR A 11 8.72 57.51 -6.61
C TYR A 11 8.66 56.43 -7.72
N LEU A 12 7.49 56.31 -8.35
CA LEU A 12 7.22 55.49 -9.54
C LEU A 12 6.78 56.40 -10.70
N ARG A 13 7.38 56.24 -11.90
CA ARG A 13 6.86 56.84 -13.15
C ARG A 13 6.59 55.76 -14.18
N TYR A 14 5.45 55.88 -14.81
CA TYR A 14 5.16 55.17 -16.04
C TYR A 14 5.69 55.98 -17.22
N LEU A 15 6.51 55.36 -18.07
CA LEU A 15 6.83 55.89 -19.39
C LEU A 15 5.86 55.29 -20.41
N ARG A 16 5.51 56.07 -21.44
CA ARG A 16 4.46 55.74 -22.44
C ARG A 16 4.65 54.41 -23.20
N ASN A 17 5.78 53.74 -23.06
CA ASN A 17 6.11 52.48 -23.74
C ASN A 17 6.10 51.26 -22.79
N ASN A 18 5.23 51.23 -21.76
CA ASN A 18 5.07 50.10 -20.81
C ASN A 18 6.38 49.60 -20.15
N SER A 19 7.33 50.50 -19.92
CA SER A 19 8.55 50.20 -19.17
C SER A 19 8.54 50.93 -17.83
N LEU A 20 8.73 50.18 -16.73
CA LEU A 20 8.78 50.71 -15.36
C LEU A 20 10.23 51.03 -14.98
N VAL A 21 10.50 52.27 -14.56
CA VAL A 21 11.81 52.68 -14.04
C VAL A 21 11.67 52.95 -12.54
N ILE A 22 12.44 52.22 -11.72
CA ILE A 22 12.47 52.37 -10.26
C ILE A 22 13.80 53.04 -9.86
N GLY A 23 13.73 54.22 -9.24
CA GLY A 23 14.90 54.90 -8.68
C GLY A 23 15.11 54.54 -7.20
N ILE A 24 16.23 53.88 -6.87
CA ILE A 24 16.62 53.53 -5.50
C ILE A 24 17.86 54.34 -5.10
N ARG A 25 17.83 55.04 -3.94
CA ARG A 25 18.88 56.01 -3.56
C ARG A 25 19.94 55.51 -2.58
N LYS A 26 19.75 54.38 -1.90
CA LYS A 26 20.76 53.67 -1.08
C LYS A 26 20.12 52.43 -0.43
N ALA A 27 20.82 51.31 -0.39
CA ALA A 27 20.48 50.15 0.44
C ALA A 27 21.44 50.09 1.64
N ILE A 28 20.90 50.01 2.86
CA ILE A 28 21.70 49.80 4.07
C ILE A 28 21.41 48.39 4.56
N LEU A 29 22.44 47.54 4.58
CA LEU A 29 22.41 46.21 5.16
C LEU A 29 22.84 46.32 6.62
N THR A 30 22.00 45.84 7.54
CA THR A 30 22.36 45.72 8.96
C THR A 30 22.29 44.24 9.33
N VAL A 31 23.38 43.71 9.89
CA VAL A 31 23.48 42.31 10.33
C VAL A 31 23.61 42.31 11.85
N SER A 32 22.72 41.59 12.54
CA SER A 32 22.85 41.32 13.98
C SER A 32 23.34 39.90 14.21
N HIS A 33 24.42 39.74 14.97
CA HIS A 33 24.96 38.43 15.37
C HIS A 33 24.25 37.89 16.61
N THR A 34 23.82 36.64 16.56
CA THR A 34 23.62 35.78 17.74
C THR A 34 24.40 34.48 17.58
N THR A 35 25.25 34.28 18.58
CA THR A 35 26.12 33.17 19.00
C THR A 35 26.08 31.79 18.30
N ASN A 36 27.29 31.30 18.04
CA ASN A 36 27.75 29.99 17.57
C ASN A 36 26.95 28.75 18.03
N ARG A 37 26.50 27.97 17.05
CA ARG A 37 26.59 26.50 17.05
C ARG A 37 27.12 26.06 15.68
N LEU A 38 28.19 25.27 15.68
CA LEU A 38 28.76 24.62 14.50
C LEU A 38 27.69 23.73 13.86
N VAL A 39 27.16 24.16 12.71
CA VAL A 39 26.35 23.30 11.83
C VAL A 39 27.33 22.61 10.88
N VAL A 40 27.61 21.34 11.15
CA VAL A 40 28.23 20.45 10.17
C VAL A 40 27.24 20.33 9.00
N PRO A 41 27.63 20.60 7.74
CA PRO A 41 26.71 20.40 6.62
C PRO A 41 26.32 18.92 6.59
N PRO A 42 25.04 18.59 6.36
CA PRO A 42 24.66 17.19 6.22
C PRO A 42 25.45 16.61 5.05
N ARG A 43 26.20 15.55 5.32
CA ARG A 43 26.74 14.69 4.24
C ARG A 43 25.55 14.35 3.35
N LEU A 44 25.68 14.55 2.04
CA LEU A 44 24.77 13.93 1.08
C LEU A 44 24.60 12.47 1.50
N SER A 45 23.36 12.07 1.78
CA SER A 45 23.07 10.69 2.11
C SER A 45 23.46 9.84 0.91
N THR A 46 24.16 8.75 1.19
CA THR A 46 24.45 7.68 0.22
C THR A 46 23.19 7.13 -0.47
N SER A 47 21.99 7.40 0.05
CA SER A 47 20.71 7.08 -0.57
C SER A 47 20.43 7.84 -1.88
N ALA A 48 21.00 9.03 -2.07
CA ALA A 48 20.79 9.81 -3.31
C ALA A 48 21.63 9.28 -4.49
N ILE A 49 22.66 8.47 -4.21
CA ILE A 49 23.65 8.02 -5.21
C ILE A 49 23.26 6.65 -5.81
N MET A 50 22.47 5.83 -5.11
CA MET A 50 22.02 4.52 -5.62
C MET A 50 20.74 4.60 -6.48
N SER A 51 20.05 5.75 -6.48
CA SER A 51 18.80 5.97 -7.22
C SER A 51 19.00 6.37 -8.69
N SER A 52 20.23 6.64 -9.16
CA SER A 52 20.43 7.31 -10.46
C SER A 52 20.29 6.41 -11.69
N ASP A 53 20.42 5.09 -11.56
CA ASP A 53 20.64 4.22 -12.73
C ASP A 53 19.56 3.15 -12.97
N LEU A 54 18.63 2.93 -12.02
CA LEU A 54 17.57 1.94 -12.21
C LEU A 54 16.41 2.53 -13.01
N ASP A 55 16.24 2.06 -14.24
CA ASP A 55 15.12 2.43 -15.10
C ASP A 55 13.83 1.69 -14.68
N ILE A 56 13.06 2.31 -13.79
CA ILE A 56 11.78 1.78 -13.31
C ILE A 56 10.77 1.58 -14.47
N VAL A 57 10.88 2.34 -15.55
CA VAL A 57 10.00 2.17 -16.72
C VAL A 57 10.37 0.88 -17.47
N LYS A 58 11.67 0.62 -17.64
CA LYS A 58 12.13 -0.67 -18.20
C LYS A 58 11.67 -1.83 -17.33
N CYS A 59 11.81 -1.73 -16.01
CA CYS A 59 11.30 -2.74 -15.07
C CYS A 59 9.78 -2.95 -15.23
N PHE A 60 9.02 -1.88 -15.40
CA PHE A 60 7.57 -1.92 -15.59
C PHE A 60 7.15 -2.63 -16.87
N GLU A 61 7.68 -2.22 -18.03
CA GLU A 61 7.27 -2.85 -19.29
C GLU A 61 7.65 -4.33 -19.31
N PHE A 62 8.84 -4.68 -18.79
CA PHE A 62 9.27 -6.07 -18.66
C PHE A 62 8.32 -6.90 -17.79
N VAL A 63 8.03 -6.45 -16.55
CA VAL A 63 7.21 -7.24 -15.62
C VAL A 63 5.74 -7.29 -16.05
N LYS A 64 5.25 -6.25 -16.74
CA LYS A 64 3.92 -6.23 -17.35
C LYS A 64 3.77 -7.29 -18.43
N GLU A 65 4.75 -7.45 -19.31
CA GLU A 65 4.74 -8.50 -20.33
C GLU A 65 4.66 -9.89 -19.69
N ILE A 66 5.48 -10.16 -18.67
CA ILE A 66 5.46 -11.43 -17.93
C ILE A 66 4.11 -11.64 -17.26
N THR A 67 3.54 -10.59 -16.67
CA THR A 67 2.23 -10.67 -15.98
C THR A 67 1.11 -11.03 -16.96
N LEU A 68 1.14 -10.49 -18.18
CA LEU A 68 0.19 -10.86 -19.22
C LEU A 68 0.36 -12.32 -19.66
N GLN A 69 1.59 -12.78 -19.85
CA GLN A 69 1.89 -14.19 -20.18
C GLN A 69 1.42 -15.15 -19.08
N ALA A 70 1.73 -14.83 -17.82
CA ALA A 70 1.27 -15.59 -16.66
C ALA A 70 -0.27 -15.59 -16.53
N GLY A 71 -0.93 -14.50 -16.93
CA GLY A 71 -2.38 -14.41 -16.95
C GLY A 71 -3.06 -15.40 -17.90
N GLU A 72 -2.39 -15.83 -18.97
CA GLU A 72 -2.91 -16.90 -19.83
C GLU A 72 -2.93 -18.25 -19.10
N ILE A 73 -1.88 -18.56 -18.33
CA ILE A 73 -1.82 -19.76 -17.48
C ILE A 73 -2.96 -19.75 -16.45
N PHE A 74 -3.13 -18.61 -15.77
CA PHE A 74 -4.21 -18.37 -14.82
C PHE A 74 -5.58 -18.63 -15.47
N LYS A 75 -5.84 -17.97 -16.60
CA LYS A 75 -7.14 -18.02 -17.29
C LYS A 75 -7.47 -19.40 -17.82
N CYS A 76 -6.49 -20.11 -18.40
CA CYS A 76 -6.65 -21.49 -18.87
C CYS A 76 -7.07 -22.44 -17.75
N LYS A 77 -6.63 -22.19 -16.51
CA LYS A 77 -6.92 -23.06 -15.36
C LYS A 77 -8.10 -22.61 -14.50
N PHE A 78 -8.57 -21.38 -14.65
CA PHE A 78 -9.65 -20.84 -13.82
C PHE A 78 -10.94 -21.68 -13.86
N TYR A 79 -11.39 -22.12 -15.05
CA TYR A 79 -12.58 -22.97 -15.20
C TYR A 79 -12.29 -24.46 -15.37
N ALA A 80 -11.02 -24.85 -15.35
CA ALA A 80 -10.59 -26.24 -15.50
C ALA A 80 -10.31 -26.89 -14.15
N ASP A 81 -10.05 -28.21 -14.19
CA ASP A 81 -9.59 -28.97 -13.03
C ASP A 81 -8.22 -28.46 -12.55
N LYS A 82 -8.13 -28.31 -11.23
CA LYS A 82 -6.98 -27.78 -10.49
C LYS A 82 -6.48 -28.85 -9.54
N ASN A 83 -5.17 -29.03 -9.46
CA ASN A 83 -4.60 -29.86 -8.41
C ASN A 83 -4.43 -29.00 -7.17
N ILE A 84 -5.27 -29.24 -6.16
CA ILE A 84 -5.32 -28.45 -4.93
C ILE A 84 -4.53 -29.19 -3.85
N THR A 85 -3.58 -28.50 -3.23
CA THR A 85 -2.84 -28.97 -2.07
C THR A 85 -3.15 -28.06 -0.89
N VAL A 86 -3.26 -28.64 0.30
CA VAL A 86 -3.38 -27.89 1.55
C VAL A 86 -1.97 -27.59 2.07
N LYS A 87 -1.64 -26.31 2.28
CA LYS A 87 -0.34 -25.84 2.80
C LYS A 87 -0.21 -26.17 4.28
N THR A 88 -0.89 -25.41 5.15
CA THR A 88 -0.82 -25.60 6.61
C THR A 88 -2.12 -26.11 7.22
N VAL A 89 -3.27 -25.63 6.75
CA VAL A 89 -4.61 -25.91 7.29
C VAL A 89 -5.64 -25.87 6.16
N ASN A 90 -6.81 -26.49 6.34
CA ASN A 90 -7.77 -26.78 5.26
C ASN A 90 -8.27 -25.59 4.41
N TRP A 91 -8.02 -24.35 4.82
CA TRP A 91 -8.36 -23.11 4.10
C TRP A 91 -7.15 -22.42 3.47
N ASP A 92 -5.94 -22.85 3.82
CA ASP A 92 -4.66 -22.39 3.27
C ASP A 92 -4.30 -23.31 2.09
N LEU A 93 -4.76 -22.90 0.91
CA LEU A 93 -4.71 -23.70 -0.31
C LEU A 93 -3.60 -23.19 -1.21
N VAL A 94 -3.03 -24.11 -1.98
CA VAL A 94 -2.16 -23.81 -3.12
C VAL A 94 -2.54 -24.73 -4.26
N THR A 95 -2.44 -24.24 -5.49
CA THR A 95 -2.66 -25.06 -6.68
C THR A 95 -1.37 -25.24 -7.48
N ASP A 96 -1.38 -26.20 -8.42
CA ASP A 96 -0.30 -26.32 -9.40
C ASP A 96 -0.12 -25.07 -10.27
N VAL A 97 -1.12 -24.18 -10.29
CA VAL A 97 -1.11 -22.93 -11.05
C VAL A 97 -0.27 -21.87 -10.35
N ASP A 98 -0.40 -21.73 -9.03
CA ASP A 98 0.38 -20.80 -8.19
C ASP A 98 1.88 -21.03 -8.43
N VAL A 99 2.32 -22.29 -8.29
CA VAL A 99 3.73 -22.70 -8.47
C VAL A 99 4.22 -22.45 -9.90
N LYS A 100 3.38 -22.68 -10.92
CA LYS A 100 3.74 -22.45 -12.32
C LYS A 100 3.91 -20.96 -12.62
N ILE A 101 2.96 -20.14 -12.17
CA ILE A 101 3.02 -18.69 -12.36
C ILE A 101 4.25 -18.13 -11.64
N GLU A 102 4.46 -18.51 -10.38
CA GLU A 102 5.62 -18.04 -9.62
C GLU A 102 6.94 -18.38 -10.32
N LYS A 103 7.06 -19.61 -10.83
CA LYS A 103 8.25 -20.04 -11.57
C LYS A 103 8.51 -19.18 -12.81
N VAL A 104 7.47 -18.83 -13.58
CA VAL A 104 7.60 -17.96 -14.76
C VAL A 104 8.22 -16.61 -14.39
N PHE A 105 7.75 -16.01 -13.29
CA PHE A 105 8.31 -14.75 -12.81
C PHE A 105 9.73 -14.91 -12.28
N ILE A 106 9.99 -15.91 -11.43
CA ILE A 106 11.32 -16.12 -10.84
C ILE A 106 12.38 -16.32 -11.93
N ASP A 107 12.11 -17.20 -12.90
CA ASP A 107 13.06 -17.51 -13.97
C ASP A 107 13.34 -16.24 -14.81
N ALA A 108 12.31 -15.51 -15.20
CA ALA A 108 12.45 -14.32 -16.04
C ALA A 108 13.11 -13.14 -15.31
N LEU A 109 12.73 -12.87 -14.06
CA LEU A 109 13.32 -11.81 -13.24
C LEU A 109 14.77 -12.11 -12.89
N SER A 110 15.11 -13.36 -12.58
CA SER A 110 16.49 -13.75 -12.27
C SER A 110 17.40 -13.66 -13.49
N GLN A 111 16.85 -13.84 -14.70
CA GLN A 111 17.59 -13.69 -15.95
C GLN A 111 17.82 -12.23 -16.32
N GLU A 112 16.78 -11.39 -16.27
CA GLU A 112 16.88 -9.97 -16.69
C GLU A 112 17.51 -9.08 -15.61
N PHE A 113 17.26 -9.39 -14.33
CA PHE A 113 17.69 -8.60 -13.19
C PHE A 113 18.42 -9.47 -12.14
N PRO A 114 19.60 -10.03 -12.47
CA PRO A 114 20.31 -10.98 -11.60
C PRO A 114 20.72 -10.40 -10.23
N ASP A 115 20.85 -9.08 -10.13
CA ASP A 115 21.20 -8.38 -8.88
C ASP A 115 19.97 -8.00 -8.03
N HIS A 116 18.76 -8.22 -8.54
CA HIS A 116 17.53 -7.94 -7.80
C HIS A 116 17.19 -9.11 -6.87
N ARG A 117 16.55 -8.80 -5.75
CA ARG A 117 16.00 -9.79 -4.83
C ARG A 117 14.57 -10.12 -5.22
N ILE A 118 14.12 -11.33 -4.87
CA ILE A 118 12.74 -11.78 -5.08
C ILE A 118 12.21 -12.34 -3.77
N ILE A 119 11.02 -11.90 -3.38
CA ILE A 119 10.23 -12.43 -2.27
C ILE A 119 8.88 -12.83 -2.85
N ALA A 120 8.67 -14.15 -2.99
CA ALA A 120 7.45 -14.71 -3.55
C ALA A 120 6.78 -15.67 -2.56
N GLU A 121 5.46 -15.74 -2.57
CA GLU A 121 4.66 -16.50 -1.59
C GLU A 121 5.08 -17.98 -1.51
N GLU A 122 5.11 -18.68 -2.65
CA GLU A 122 5.28 -20.14 -2.66
C GLU A 122 6.73 -20.51 -2.37
N MET A 123 7.69 -19.70 -2.81
CA MET A 123 9.12 -19.82 -2.47
C MET A 123 9.37 -19.61 -0.97
N MET A 124 8.61 -18.73 -0.34
CA MET A 124 8.67 -18.53 1.11
C MET A 124 8.03 -19.69 1.87
N GLY A 125 6.99 -20.32 1.29
CA GLY A 125 6.34 -21.50 1.83
C GLY A 125 5.92 -21.30 3.29
N THR A 126 6.32 -22.23 4.17
CA THR A 126 5.99 -22.18 5.61
C THR A 126 6.99 -21.41 6.47
N LYS A 127 7.94 -20.67 5.87
CA LYS A 127 8.90 -19.88 6.65
C LYS A 127 8.17 -18.86 7.51
N GLN A 128 8.44 -18.90 8.82
CA GLN A 128 7.75 -18.04 9.78
C GLN A 128 8.18 -16.57 9.70
N GLU A 129 9.44 -16.32 9.34
CA GLU A 129 10.01 -14.97 9.33
C GLU A 129 10.23 -14.47 7.91
N MET A 130 9.73 -13.25 7.65
CA MET A 130 10.01 -12.52 6.42
C MET A 130 11.48 -12.08 6.42
N PRO A 131 12.17 -12.15 5.27
CA PRO A 131 13.52 -11.60 5.18
C PRO A 131 13.50 -10.10 5.45
N GLU A 132 14.63 -9.56 5.95
CA GLU A 132 14.77 -8.11 6.11
C GLU A 132 14.68 -7.41 4.75
N LEU A 133 13.90 -6.32 4.69
CA LEU A 133 13.87 -5.44 3.53
C LEU A 133 15.12 -4.58 3.49
N THR A 134 15.91 -4.75 2.43
CA THR A 134 17.18 -4.04 2.22
C THR A 134 17.01 -2.90 1.20
N ASP A 135 18.08 -2.16 0.95
CA ASP A 135 18.06 -1.08 -0.05
C ASP A 135 18.09 -1.60 -1.50
N ALA A 136 18.42 -2.88 -1.69
CA ALA A 136 18.49 -3.50 -3.00
C ALA A 136 17.09 -3.59 -3.65
N PRO A 137 16.98 -3.45 -4.98
CA PRO A 137 15.73 -3.66 -5.68
C PRO A 137 15.15 -5.04 -5.34
N THR A 138 13.94 -5.06 -4.78
CA THR A 138 13.30 -6.28 -4.30
C THR A 138 11.90 -6.41 -4.86
N TRP A 139 11.68 -7.47 -5.64
CA TRP A 139 10.39 -7.86 -6.21
C TRP A 139 9.57 -8.63 -5.18
N PHE A 140 8.29 -8.31 -5.11
CA PHE A 140 7.30 -9.00 -4.29
C PHE A 140 6.26 -9.59 -5.20
N LEU A 141 5.98 -10.88 -5.05
CA LEU A 141 5.09 -11.62 -5.94
C LEU A 141 4.10 -12.47 -5.15
N ASP A 142 2.83 -12.27 -5.44
CA ASP A 142 1.76 -13.22 -5.15
C ASP A 142 1.25 -13.75 -6.51
N PRO A 143 1.50 -15.03 -6.83
CA PRO A 143 1.09 -15.59 -8.10
C PRO A 143 -0.43 -15.69 -8.24
N ILE A 144 -1.19 -15.87 -7.16
CA ILE A 144 -2.66 -15.91 -7.12
C ILE A 144 -3.14 -15.39 -5.76
N ASP A 145 -3.29 -14.07 -5.62
CA ASP A 145 -3.95 -13.50 -4.46
C ASP A 145 -5.44 -13.85 -4.54
N GLY A 146 -5.96 -14.44 -3.46
CA GLY A 146 -7.28 -15.03 -3.42
C GLY A 146 -7.33 -16.46 -3.97
N THR A 147 -6.37 -17.34 -3.64
CA THR A 147 -6.36 -18.75 -4.06
C THR A 147 -7.68 -19.48 -3.77
N VAL A 148 -8.34 -19.20 -2.64
CA VAL A 148 -9.67 -19.77 -2.33
C VAL A 148 -10.70 -19.32 -3.37
N ASN A 149 -10.69 -18.05 -3.77
CA ASN A 149 -11.56 -17.55 -4.83
C ASN A 149 -11.24 -18.23 -6.16
N PHE A 150 -9.96 -18.39 -6.50
CA PHE A 150 -9.51 -19.10 -7.70
C PHE A 150 -10.01 -20.54 -7.73
N VAL A 151 -9.85 -21.29 -6.63
CA VAL A 151 -10.32 -22.66 -6.47
C VAL A 151 -11.84 -22.76 -6.70
N HIS A 152 -12.59 -21.82 -6.14
CA HIS A 152 -14.05 -21.78 -6.24
C HIS A 152 -14.59 -21.06 -7.48
N THR A 153 -13.72 -20.62 -8.40
CA THR A 153 -14.09 -19.83 -9.59
C THR A 153 -14.81 -18.51 -9.28
N PHE A 154 -14.63 -17.98 -8.07
CA PHE A 154 -15.10 -16.65 -7.69
C PHE A 154 -14.19 -15.60 -8.32
N LEU A 155 -14.78 -14.61 -8.99
CA LEU A 155 -14.07 -13.77 -9.97
C LEU A 155 -12.98 -12.86 -9.39
N HIS A 156 -12.86 -12.77 -8.06
CA HIS A 156 -11.94 -11.86 -7.39
C HIS A 156 -10.65 -12.57 -6.97
N ALA A 157 -9.87 -12.99 -7.96
CA ALA A 157 -8.51 -13.50 -7.78
C ALA A 157 -7.60 -12.87 -8.83
N CYS A 158 -6.32 -12.65 -8.50
CA CYS A 158 -5.42 -11.90 -9.37
C CYS A 158 -3.95 -12.28 -9.16
N ILE A 159 -3.12 -11.89 -10.12
CA ILE A 159 -1.66 -11.88 -10.00
C ILE A 159 -1.26 -10.51 -9.43
N SER A 160 -0.44 -10.48 -8.37
CA SER A 160 0.06 -9.24 -7.77
C SER A 160 1.58 -9.23 -7.80
N VAL A 161 2.15 -8.18 -8.40
CA VAL A 161 3.61 -7.98 -8.44
C VAL A 161 3.96 -6.54 -8.13
N GLY A 162 4.93 -6.34 -7.25
CA GLY A 162 5.43 -5.01 -6.92
C GLY A 162 6.94 -4.98 -6.74
N LEU A 163 7.51 -3.78 -6.80
CA LEU A 163 8.94 -3.54 -6.65
C LEU A 163 9.18 -2.50 -5.57
N THR A 164 10.18 -2.78 -4.73
CA THR A 164 10.79 -1.79 -3.86
C THR A 164 12.19 -1.45 -4.32
N VAL A 165 12.61 -0.20 -4.09
CA VAL A 165 13.99 0.27 -4.27
C VAL A 165 14.31 1.16 -3.08
N CYS A 166 15.45 0.96 -2.42
CA CYS A 166 15.78 1.67 -1.19
C CYS A 166 14.66 1.58 -0.13
N LYS A 167 14.08 0.38 0.02
CA LYS A 167 12.94 0.07 0.92
C LYS A 167 11.64 0.82 0.61
N GLU A 168 11.57 1.52 -0.51
CA GLU A 168 10.40 2.29 -0.92
C GLU A 168 9.64 1.57 -2.05
N PRO A 169 8.31 1.39 -1.94
CA PRO A 169 7.48 0.91 -3.04
C PRO A 169 7.49 1.87 -4.22
N VAL A 170 7.91 1.41 -5.39
CA VAL A 170 8.07 2.25 -6.60
C VAL A 170 7.21 1.82 -7.78
N LEU A 171 6.71 0.58 -7.78
CA LEU A 171 5.95 0.00 -8.88
C LEU A 171 5.00 -1.07 -8.36
N GLY A 172 3.78 -1.10 -8.90
CA GLY A 172 2.79 -2.15 -8.64
C GLY A 172 1.99 -2.51 -9.88
N ILE A 173 1.75 -3.81 -10.08
CA ILE A 173 0.78 -4.36 -11.04
C ILE A 173 -0.11 -5.36 -10.31
N ILE A 174 -1.42 -5.21 -10.50
CA ILE A 174 -2.43 -6.18 -10.07
C ILE A 174 -3.23 -6.55 -11.32
N TYR A 175 -3.20 -7.82 -11.72
CA TYR A 175 -3.88 -8.28 -12.92
C TYR A 175 -4.88 -9.38 -12.61
N ASN A 176 -6.15 -9.14 -12.92
CA ASN A 176 -7.19 -10.15 -12.93
C ASN A 176 -7.43 -10.63 -14.38
N PRO A 177 -6.95 -11.83 -14.77
CA PRO A 177 -7.05 -12.30 -16.15
C PRO A 177 -8.47 -12.68 -16.56
N VAL A 178 -9.33 -13.01 -15.58
CA VAL A 178 -10.71 -13.43 -15.83
C VAL A 178 -11.56 -12.23 -16.24
N THR A 179 -11.41 -11.11 -15.53
CA THR A 179 -12.09 -9.84 -15.86
C THR A 179 -11.31 -8.97 -16.85
N SER A 180 -10.09 -9.37 -17.21
CA SER A 180 -9.17 -8.58 -18.04
C SER A 180 -8.93 -7.17 -17.47
N GLU A 181 -8.81 -7.07 -16.15
CA GLU A 181 -8.53 -5.82 -15.43
C GLU A 181 -7.07 -5.80 -14.97
N LEU A 182 -6.23 -5.00 -15.63
CA LEU A 182 -4.84 -4.75 -15.27
C LEU A 182 -4.71 -3.37 -14.63
N TYR A 183 -4.54 -3.37 -13.31
CA TYR A 183 -4.24 -2.19 -12.52
C TYR A 183 -2.73 -2.01 -12.44
N SER A 184 -2.24 -0.79 -12.61
CA SER A 184 -0.81 -0.52 -12.62
C SER A 184 -0.48 0.88 -12.12
N ALA A 185 0.69 1.03 -11.54
CA ALA A 185 1.23 2.33 -11.15
C ALA A 185 2.77 2.28 -11.08
N ILE A 186 3.37 3.41 -11.43
CA ILE A 186 4.78 3.73 -11.15
C ILE A 186 4.74 4.98 -10.28
N LYS A 187 5.55 5.01 -9.23
CA LYS A 187 5.63 6.16 -8.32
C LYS A 187 5.87 7.47 -9.10
N GLY A 188 5.03 8.47 -8.85
CA GLY A 188 5.04 9.78 -9.50
C GLY A 188 4.49 9.80 -10.93
N LYS A 189 3.88 8.72 -11.43
CA LYS A 189 3.34 8.64 -12.80
C LYS A 189 1.82 8.40 -12.86
N GLY A 190 1.16 8.30 -11.72
CA GLY A 190 -0.27 8.03 -11.62
C GLY A 190 -0.60 6.53 -11.69
N ALA A 191 -1.88 6.24 -11.43
CA ALA A 191 -2.44 4.89 -11.46
C ALA A 191 -3.35 4.70 -12.68
N PHE A 192 -3.35 3.48 -13.23
CA PHE A 192 -4.06 3.14 -14.46
C PHE A 192 -4.79 1.81 -14.34
N LEU A 193 -5.97 1.72 -14.96
CA LEU A 193 -6.69 0.49 -15.27
C LEU A 193 -6.72 0.29 -16.78
N ASN A 194 -6.09 -0.76 -17.28
CA ASN A 194 -5.99 -1.05 -18.72
C ASN A 194 -5.46 0.15 -19.53
N GLY A 195 -4.45 0.83 -18.98
CA GLY A 195 -3.83 2.01 -19.58
C GLY A 195 -4.65 3.31 -19.48
N LYS A 196 -5.85 3.28 -18.90
CA LYS A 196 -6.67 4.47 -18.64
C LYS A 196 -6.42 4.98 -17.22
N PRO A 197 -6.19 6.29 -17.01
CA PRO A 197 -6.01 6.85 -15.68
C PRO A 197 -7.21 6.56 -14.77
N ILE A 198 -6.93 6.24 -13.52
CA ILE A 198 -7.93 6.06 -12.46
C ILE A 198 -7.65 6.99 -11.29
N CYS A 199 -8.70 7.24 -10.50
CA CYS A 199 -8.57 7.96 -9.24
C CYS A 199 -9.52 7.35 -8.20
N THR A 200 -9.15 7.52 -6.95
CA THR A 200 -9.98 7.18 -5.81
C THR A 200 -11.24 8.04 -5.74
N SER A 201 -12.22 7.62 -4.94
CA SER A 201 -13.46 8.38 -4.75
C SER A 201 -13.22 9.70 -3.98
N LYS A 202 -14.24 10.56 -3.95
CA LYS A 202 -14.23 11.81 -3.16
C LYS A 202 -15.04 11.71 -1.87
N VAL A 203 -15.36 10.49 -1.41
CA VAL A 203 -16.11 10.31 -0.16
C VAL A 203 -15.25 10.78 1.02
N THR A 204 -15.80 11.63 1.88
CA THR A 204 -15.07 12.22 3.02
C THR A 204 -15.67 11.89 4.38
N ALA A 205 -16.75 11.11 4.43
CA ALA A 205 -17.46 10.78 5.66
C ALA A 205 -17.68 9.27 5.73
N LEU A 206 -17.29 8.67 6.85
CA LEU A 206 -17.26 7.21 6.98
C LEU A 206 -18.66 6.59 6.84
N GLU A 207 -19.72 7.26 7.31
CA GLU A 207 -21.10 6.74 7.20
C GLU A 207 -21.62 6.66 5.76
N LYS A 208 -20.91 7.30 4.81
CA LYS A 208 -21.18 7.23 3.36
C LYS A 208 -20.19 6.34 2.62
N ALA A 209 -19.21 5.78 3.30
CA ALA A 209 -18.16 4.98 2.70
C ALA A 209 -18.61 3.52 2.53
N MET A 210 -18.32 2.93 1.37
CA MET A 210 -18.27 1.49 1.18
C MET A 210 -16.92 0.96 1.63
N LEU A 211 -16.92 0.05 2.61
CA LEU A 211 -15.72 -0.50 3.20
C LEU A 211 -15.54 -1.98 2.83
N VAL A 212 -14.29 -2.38 2.59
CA VAL A 212 -13.91 -3.80 2.50
C VAL A 212 -13.27 -4.24 3.81
N PHE A 213 -13.78 -5.33 4.37
CA PHE A 213 -13.27 -5.99 5.57
C PHE A 213 -13.26 -7.50 5.32
N GLU A 214 -12.09 -8.14 5.46
CA GLU A 214 -11.95 -9.57 5.18
C GLU A 214 -12.38 -10.44 6.37
N THR A 215 -13.65 -10.85 6.33
CA THR A 215 -14.27 -11.63 7.40
C THR A 215 -13.67 -13.03 7.55
N THR A 216 -13.09 -13.61 6.50
CA THR A 216 -12.49 -14.94 6.54
C THR A 216 -11.28 -14.99 7.48
N LEU A 217 -10.53 -13.87 7.63
CA LEU A 217 -9.37 -13.78 8.51
C LEU A 217 -9.73 -13.91 10.00
N LEU A 218 -11.01 -13.71 10.36
CA LEU A 218 -11.51 -13.95 11.73
C LEU A 218 -11.26 -15.38 12.21
N LYS A 219 -11.13 -16.34 11.29
CA LYS A 219 -10.77 -17.73 11.61
C LYS A 219 -9.33 -17.86 12.15
N PHE A 220 -8.44 -16.91 11.83
CA PHE A 220 -7.01 -16.96 12.13
C PHE A 220 -6.68 -16.23 13.42
N TYR A 221 -7.47 -15.21 13.77
CA TYR A 221 -7.30 -14.40 14.97
C TYR A 221 -7.79 -15.09 16.24
N THR A 222 -7.43 -16.35 16.49
CA THR A 222 -7.96 -17.13 17.62
C THR A 222 -7.80 -16.45 18.99
N LYS A 223 -6.64 -15.82 19.25
CA LYS A 223 -6.36 -15.09 20.50
C LYS A 223 -7.01 -13.71 20.57
N ASP A 224 -7.24 -13.09 19.41
CA ASP A 224 -7.76 -11.71 19.30
C ASP A 224 -9.11 -11.62 18.60
N ARG A 225 -9.87 -12.72 18.59
CA ARG A 225 -11.13 -12.83 17.85
C ARG A 225 -12.15 -11.80 18.29
N ASP A 226 -12.27 -11.57 19.60
CA ASP A 226 -13.16 -10.55 20.16
C ASP A 226 -12.78 -9.12 19.76
N ILE A 227 -11.50 -8.85 19.47
CA ILE A 227 -11.04 -7.56 18.93
C ILE A 227 -11.62 -7.38 17.53
N TYR A 228 -11.40 -8.35 16.64
CA TYR A 228 -11.88 -8.25 15.27
C TYR A 228 -13.40 -8.37 15.14
N ASP A 229 -14.07 -9.16 15.98
CA ASP A 229 -15.55 -9.16 16.08
C ASP A 229 -16.07 -7.78 16.52
N SER A 230 -15.38 -7.11 17.46
CA SER A 230 -15.73 -5.75 17.89
C SER A 230 -15.49 -4.72 16.77
N ARG A 231 -14.41 -4.88 16.00
CA ARG A 231 -14.13 -4.05 14.82
C ARG A 231 -15.23 -4.22 13.79
N LEU A 232 -15.54 -5.45 13.38
CA LEU A 232 -16.60 -5.73 12.41
C LEU A 232 -17.92 -5.08 12.84
N ASN A 233 -18.35 -5.31 14.09
CA ASN A 233 -19.56 -4.67 14.63
C ASN A 233 -19.48 -3.14 14.58
N THR A 234 -18.33 -2.55 14.91
CA THR A 234 -18.16 -1.10 14.86
C THR A 234 -18.23 -0.57 13.42
N LEU A 235 -17.54 -1.23 12.48
CA LEU A 235 -17.53 -0.83 11.08
C LEU A 235 -18.92 -0.93 10.45
N ILE A 236 -19.70 -1.98 10.75
CA ILE A 236 -21.08 -2.13 10.27
C ILE A 236 -21.95 -0.93 10.68
N ASN A 237 -21.75 -0.41 11.88
CA ASN A 237 -22.55 0.70 12.42
C ASN A 237 -22.08 2.09 11.96
N ASN A 238 -20.89 2.21 11.38
CA ASN A 238 -20.29 3.51 11.03
C ASN A 238 -19.98 3.65 9.53
N THR A 239 -20.32 2.66 8.71
CA THR A 239 -20.12 2.69 7.26
C THR A 239 -21.43 2.49 6.51
N GLN A 240 -21.48 2.91 5.25
CA GLN A 240 -22.68 2.74 4.42
C GLN A 240 -22.93 1.26 4.10
N ALA A 241 -21.86 0.53 3.80
CA ALA A 241 -21.91 -0.87 3.45
C ALA A 241 -20.55 -1.54 3.64
N ILE A 242 -20.57 -2.84 3.92
CA ILE A 242 -19.37 -3.68 3.98
C ILE A 242 -19.38 -4.72 2.85
N ARG A 243 -18.19 -5.03 2.33
CA ARG A 243 -17.90 -6.16 1.45
C ARG A 243 -16.75 -6.99 2.04
N SER A 244 -16.73 -8.28 1.73
CA SER A 244 -15.58 -9.17 1.88
C SER A 244 -15.34 -9.76 0.50
N ILE A 245 -14.16 -9.54 -0.08
CA ILE A 245 -13.87 -9.85 -1.48
C ILE A 245 -13.05 -11.14 -1.56
N GLY A 246 -12.25 -11.45 -0.54
CA GLY A 246 -11.41 -12.65 -0.48
C GLY A 246 -10.08 -12.53 -1.22
N SER A 247 -9.68 -11.30 -1.58
CA SER A 247 -8.38 -10.97 -2.19
C SER A 247 -7.98 -9.56 -1.76
N ALA A 248 -6.82 -9.43 -1.12
CA ALA A 248 -6.33 -8.16 -0.59
C ALA A 248 -5.92 -7.20 -1.71
N ALA A 249 -5.23 -7.71 -2.72
CA ALA A 249 -4.82 -6.94 -3.89
C ALA A 249 -6.03 -6.45 -4.68
N MET A 250 -7.04 -7.28 -4.95
CA MET A 250 -8.27 -6.82 -5.61
C MET A 250 -9.03 -5.76 -4.79
N SER A 251 -9.02 -5.89 -3.46
CA SER A 251 -9.63 -4.88 -2.58
C SER A 251 -8.97 -3.51 -2.72
N LEU A 252 -7.63 -3.47 -2.74
CA LEU A 252 -6.86 -2.24 -2.96
C LEU A 252 -6.99 -1.71 -4.39
N ALA A 253 -7.07 -2.58 -5.39
CA ALA A 253 -7.33 -2.19 -6.78
C ALA A 253 -8.71 -1.53 -6.95
N TYR A 254 -9.74 -2.08 -6.29
CA TYR A 254 -11.08 -1.49 -6.28
C TYR A 254 -11.13 -0.16 -5.54
N LEU A 255 -10.34 0.00 -4.48
CA LEU A 255 -10.16 1.28 -3.81
C LEU A 255 -9.54 2.31 -4.76
N ALA A 256 -8.46 1.94 -5.44
CA ALA A 256 -7.73 2.83 -6.33
C ALA A 256 -8.57 3.33 -7.52
N ARG A 257 -9.51 2.52 -8.03
CA ARG A 257 -10.45 2.97 -9.08
C ARG A 257 -11.70 3.70 -8.55
N GLY A 258 -11.81 3.88 -7.23
CA GLY A 258 -12.94 4.54 -6.58
C GLY A 258 -14.24 3.71 -6.52
N ALA A 259 -14.15 2.38 -6.64
CA ALA A 259 -15.30 1.48 -6.52
C ALA A 259 -15.63 1.12 -5.06
N VAL A 260 -14.64 1.22 -4.17
CA VAL A 260 -14.80 1.19 -2.71
C VAL A 260 -14.04 2.38 -2.13
N ASP A 261 -14.39 2.77 -0.90
CA ASP A 261 -13.87 3.99 -0.28
C ASP A 261 -12.83 3.69 0.82
N CYS A 262 -12.93 2.51 1.43
CA CYS A 262 -12.07 2.08 2.53
C CYS A 262 -11.74 0.59 2.43
N VAL A 263 -10.56 0.20 2.90
CA VAL A 263 -10.11 -1.18 3.07
C VAL A 263 -9.47 -1.30 4.45
N GLN A 264 -9.87 -2.30 5.24
CA GLN A 264 -9.19 -2.67 6.48
C GLN A 264 -8.86 -4.17 6.46
N ILE A 265 -7.56 -4.49 6.44
CA ILE A 265 -7.08 -5.86 6.46
C ILE A 265 -5.74 -5.91 7.22
N ASP A 266 -5.64 -6.79 8.21
CA ASP A 266 -4.45 -6.95 9.05
C ASP A 266 -3.79 -8.32 8.85
N ASP A 267 -2.57 -8.49 9.36
CA ASP A 267 -1.83 -9.75 9.37
C ASP A 267 -1.64 -10.40 7.99
N LEU A 268 -1.53 -9.55 6.96
CA LEU A 268 -1.18 -9.94 5.60
C LEU A 268 0.35 -10.11 5.45
N LYS A 269 0.75 -10.56 4.27
CA LYS A 269 2.13 -10.60 3.81
C LYS A 269 2.41 -9.44 2.88
N ALA A 270 3.70 -9.16 2.67
CA ALA A 270 4.11 -8.02 1.86
C ALA A 270 3.66 -8.16 0.39
N TRP A 271 3.65 -9.39 -0.15
CA TRP A 271 3.22 -9.67 -1.52
C TRP A 271 1.71 -9.39 -1.75
N ASP A 272 0.87 -9.58 -0.73
CA ASP A 272 -0.58 -9.30 -0.78
C ASP A 272 -0.90 -7.82 -0.98
N ILE A 273 -0.06 -6.91 -0.46
CA ILE A 273 -0.38 -5.47 -0.34
C ILE A 273 0.50 -4.55 -1.16
N LEU A 274 1.75 -4.92 -1.43
CA LEU A 274 2.75 -3.95 -1.90
C LEU A 274 2.35 -3.29 -3.22
N ALA A 275 1.92 -4.08 -4.20
CA ALA A 275 1.43 -3.57 -5.48
C ALA A 275 0.24 -2.63 -5.28
N GLY A 276 -0.71 -3.03 -4.44
CA GLY A 276 -1.90 -2.25 -4.11
C GLY A 276 -1.59 -0.93 -3.43
N ILE A 277 -0.58 -0.86 -2.56
CA ILE A 277 -0.15 0.40 -1.92
C ILE A 277 0.31 1.42 -2.97
N VAL A 278 1.18 1.00 -3.90
CA VAL A 278 1.66 1.90 -4.96
C VAL A 278 0.48 2.42 -5.77
N ILE A 279 -0.41 1.52 -6.19
CA ILE A 279 -1.57 1.86 -7.02
C ILE A 279 -2.55 2.80 -6.28
N VAL A 280 -2.84 2.54 -5.00
CA VAL A 280 -3.73 3.39 -4.18
C VAL A 280 -3.14 4.78 -3.99
N CYS A 281 -1.86 4.88 -3.63
CA CYS A 281 -1.20 6.17 -3.42
C CYS A 281 -1.16 7.00 -4.70
N GLU A 282 -0.82 6.39 -5.84
CA GLU A 282 -0.79 7.07 -7.14
C GLU A 282 -2.18 7.42 -7.67
N ALA A 283 -3.24 6.75 -7.19
CA ALA A 283 -4.64 7.10 -7.45
C ALA A 283 -5.18 8.21 -6.52
N GLY A 284 -4.34 8.78 -5.64
CA GLY A 284 -4.70 9.84 -4.70
C GLY A 284 -5.23 9.37 -3.35
N GLY A 285 -5.20 8.05 -3.09
CA GLY A 285 -5.58 7.47 -1.81
C GLY A 285 -4.51 7.60 -0.73
N ALA A 286 -4.81 7.08 0.45
CA ALA A 286 -3.89 7.04 1.57
C ALA A 286 -3.86 5.65 2.20
N VAL A 287 -2.68 5.23 2.64
CA VAL A 287 -2.44 3.98 3.36
C VAL A 287 -1.78 4.31 4.70
N LEU A 288 -2.34 3.76 5.78
CA LEU A 288 -1.89 3.95 7.16
C LEU A 288 -1.79 2.60 7.87
N ASP A 289 -0.97 2.56 8.93
CA ASP A 289 -0.99 1.42 9.84
C ASP A 289 -2.29 1.43 10.65
N THR A 290 -2.91 0.26 10.82
CA THR A 290 -4.16 0.11 11.58
C THR A 290 -4.04 0.62 13.02
N LYS A 291 -2.84 0.65 13.61
CA LYS A 291 -2.58 1.14 14.97
C LYS A 291 -2.05 2.58 15.01
N GLY A 292 -2.05 3.28 13.87
CA GLY A 292 -1.63 4.68 13.75
C GLY A 292 -0.13 4.93 13.81
N GLY A 293 0.69 3.86 13.75
CA GLY A 293 2.15 3.96 13.70
C GLY A 293 2.70 4.16 12.27
N PRO A 294 4.04 4.20 12.11
CA PRO A 294 4.66 4.11 10.79
C PRO A 294 4.24 2.82 10.09
N TYR A 295 3.85 2.92 8.82
CA TYR A 295 3.45 1.75 8.05
C TYR A 295 4.64 0.81 7.81
N ASN A 296 4.48 -0.47 8.17
CA ASN A 296 5.50 -1.48 7.96
C ASN A 296 5.04 -2.48 6.89
N ILE A 297 5.60 -2.35 5.68
CA ILE A 297 5.29 -3.21 4.53
C ILE A 297 5.58 -4.69 4.80
N MET A 298 6.60 -4.99 5.63
CA MET A 298 7.00 -6.36 5.94
C MET A 298 6.13 -6.99 7.04
N LYS A 299 5.30 -6.20 7.72
CA LYS A 299 4.32 -6.65 8.72
C LYS A 299 3.05 -5.80 8.61
N PRO A 300 2.31 -5.93 7.50
CA PRO A 300 1.23 -5.01 7.17
C PRO A 300 0.03 -5.18 8.11
N ASN A 301 -0.35 -4.09 8.77
CA ASN A 301 -1.67 -3.90 9.37
C ASN A 301 -2.28 -2.71 8.64
N THR A 302 -3.20 -2.97 7.71
CA THR A 302 -3.51 -2.00 6.67
C THR A 302 -4.87 -1.36 6.88
N VAL A 303 -4.85 -0.04 6.98
CA VAL A 303 -5.99 0.82 6.68
C VAL A 303 -5.66 1.58 5.40
N ALA A 304 -6.46 1.41 4.37
CA ALA A 304 -6.37 2.21 3.14
C ALA A 304 -7.71 2.90 2.89
N ALA A 305 -7.68 4.14 2.41
CA ALA A 305 -8.89 4.87 2.06
C ALA A 305 -8.67 5.79 0.86
N SER A 306 -9.78 6.29 0.31
CA SER A 306 -9.81 7.16 -0.87
C SER A 306 -9.10 8.50 -0.65
N ASN A 307 -8.90 8.91 0.60
CA ASN A 307 -8.14 10.08 0.96
C ASN A 307 -7.63 10.00 2.40
N LYS A 308 -6.66 10.85 2.74
CA LYS A 308 -6.00 10.85 4.06
C LYS A 308 -6.96 11.11 5.23
N PRO A 309 -7.86 12.11 5.21
CA PRO A 309 -8.80 12.33 6.31
C PRO A 309 -9.66 11.09 6.62
N LEU A 310 -10.17 10.41 5.58
CA LEU A 310 -10.96 9.20 5.75
C LEU A 310 -10.14 8.03 6.31
N ALA A 311 -8.87 7.88 5.88
CA ALA A 311 -7.97 6.87 6.43
C ALA A 311 -7.67 7.13 7.92
N GLU A 312 -7.45 8.38 8.31
CA GLU A 312 -7.21 8.78 9.70
C GLU A 312 -8.44 8.55 10.58
N GLU A 313 -9.63 8.89 10.09
CA GLU A 313 -10.90 8.63 10.77
C GLU A 313 -11.11 7.12 11.01
N LEU A 314 -10.92 6.31 9.96
CA LEU A 314 -11.05 4.86 10.04
C LEU A 314 -10.02 4.25 11.01
N SER A 315 -8.74 4.63 10.90
CA SER A 315 -7.68 4.17 11.80
C SER A 315 -8.00 4.51 13.26
N LYS A 316 -8.44 5.74 13.53
CA LYS A 316 -8.87 6.16 14.86
C LYS A 316 -10.03 5.34 15.39
N LEU A 317 -11.06 5.09 14.58
CA LEU A 317 -12.22 4.29 14.96
C LEU A 317 -11.80 2.87 15.36
N ILE A 318 -10.87 2.27 14.61
CA ILE A 318 -10.33 0.94 14.91
C ILE A 318 -9.53 0.94 16.21
N VAL A 319 -8.61 1.90 16.39
CA VAL A 319 -7.81 2.04 17.62
C VAL A 319 -8.71 2.20 18.85
N ASP A 320 -9.72 3.06 18.78
CA ASP A 320 -10.67 3.29 19.87
C ASP A 320 -11.47 2.02 20.19
N THR A 321 -11.84 1.24 19.18
CA THR A 321 -12.55 -0.03 19.31
C THR A 321 -11.68 -1.07 20.02
N ASP A 322 -10.44 -1.24 19.58
CA ASP A 322 -9.47 -2.15 20.19
C ASP A 322 -9.23 -1.81 21.65
N LEU A 323 -9.03 -0.53 21.98
CA LEU A 323 -8.84 -0.06 23.35
C LEU A 323 -10.06 -0.34 24.23
N LYS A 324 -11.27 -0.10 23.72
CA LYS A 324 -12.52 -0.41 24.44
C LYS A 324 -12.63 -1.92 24.73
N THR A 325 -12.33 -2.76 23.75
CA THR A 325 -12.42 -4.23 23.91
C THR A 325 -11.34 -4.76 24.86
N ARG A 326 -10.10 -4.27 24.78
CA ARG A 326 -9.04 -4.61 25.74
C ARG A 326 -9.38 -4.19 27.17
N ARG A 327 -9.98 -3.02 27.38
CA ARG A 327 -10.47 -2.59 28.70
C ARG A 327 -11.56 -3.52 29.24
N LYS A 328 -12.45 -4.03 28.39
CA LYS A 328 -13.45 -5.04 28.79
C LYS A 328 -12.79 -6.36 29.21
N ARG A 329 -11.75 -6.82 28.50
CA ARG A 329 -10.96 -8.01 28.91
C ARG A 329 -10.39 -7.85 30.32
N LEU A 330 -9.73 -6.71 30.60
CA LEU A 330 -9.13 -6.43 31.91
C LEU A 330 -10.16 -6.40 33.05
N LYS A 331 -11.34 -5.81 32.83
CA LYS A 331 -12.40 -5.80 33.86
C LYS A 331 -12.92 -7.21 34.18
N ARG A 332 -13.06 -8.07 33.17
CA ARG A 332 -13.51 -9.47 33.36
C ARG A 332 -12.49 -10.29 34.13
N THR A 333 -11.20 -10.12 33.85
CA THR A 333 -10.14 -10.85 34.57
C THR A 333 -9.97 -10.35 36.01
N CYS A 334 -10.14 -9.06 36.29
CA CYS A 334 -10.18 -8.55 37.67
C CYS A 334 -11.36 -9.13 38.45
N LYS A 335 -12.58 -9.08 37.90
CA LYS A 335 -13.76 -9.62 38.56
C LYS A 335 -13.67 -11.13 38.82
N ALA A 336 -13.14 -11.90 37.87
CA ALA A 336 -12.93 -13.33 38.04
C ALA A 336 -11.90 -13.67 39.14
N LYS A 337 -10.94 -12.78 39.42
CA LYS A 337 -10.02 -12.93 40.56
C LYS A 337 -10.72 -12.63 41.88
N ASP A 338 -11.51 -11.56 41.93
CA ASP A 338 -12.25 -11.17 43.13
C ASP A 338 -13.31 -12.22 43.53
N ASP A 339 -13.98 -12.87 42.56
CA ASP A 339 -14.95 -13.94 42.80
C ASP A 339 -14.30 -15.30 43.18
N SER A 340 -12.96 -15.40 43.12
CA SER A 340 -12.19 -16.62 43.41
C SER A 340 -11.38 -16.58 44.72
N CYS A 341 -11.45 -15.46 45.46
CA CYS A 341 -10.85 -15.25 46.78
C CYS A 341 -11.89 -15.37 47.89
#